data_AF-A0A9X5BGG2-F1
#
_entry.id   AF-A0A9X5BGG2-F1
#
_cell.length_a   1.000
_cell.length_b   1.000
_cell.length_c   1.000
_cell.angle_alpha   90.00
_cell.angle_beta   90.00
_cell.angle_gamma   90.00
#
_symmetry.space_group_name_H-M   'P 1'
#
loop_
_entity.id
_entity.type
_entity.pdbx_description
1 polymer ?
#
loop_
_entity_poly.entity_id
_entity_poly.type
_entity_poly.pdbx_seq_one_letter_code
_entity_poly.pdbx_strand_id
1 'polypeptide(L)'
;MENKHFALLIDADNISAKYIGDILEELSTYGITTYKRIYGDWTSTQATKWKGELLENSVIPVQQFSNTVGKNATDSTLIIDAMDILYTGNVDGFCIVSSDSDFTRLASRLRESGMEVIGMGEEKTPRSFRVACTRFVNLENLGNQDEDKAGKDSKDNTISREVIYNAITNIINENENKGKSVELASVGNRLVNMYPDFDVRNYGYSLLSKFVEDAGLFLLEKRQNVITIYLKDNKQSQEEIRNYVKEIVRKAGKKGIGISELSNLVYNKYANFNVKDFGYSQFSKFVQGIENVELYQDKNDRKRAREK
;
A
#
# COMPACT_ATOMS: atom_id res chain seq x y z
N MET A 1 -24.01 11.73 0.40
CA MET A 1 -22.91 11.93 -0.56
C MET A 1 -23.46 11.57 -1.91
N GLU A 2 -23.23 12.41 -2.91
CA GLU A 2 -23.64 12.13 -4.29
C GLU A 2 -22.85 10.92 -4.79
N ASN A 3 -23.52 9.97 -5.43
CA ASN A 3 -22.84 8.79 -5.95
C ASN A 3 -21.95 9.22 -7.13
N LYS A 4 -20.66 8.89 -7.08
CA LYS A 4 -19.73 9.15 -8.17
C LYS A 4 -20.15 8.38 -9.43
N HIS A 5 -19.97 8.99 -10.60
CA HIS A 5 -20.24 8.39 -11.89
C HIS A 5 -18.95 7.95 -12.57
N PHE A 6 -18.89 6.70 -13.01
CA PHE A 6 -17.73 6.10 -13.67
C PHE A 6 -18.02 5.70 -15.11
N ALA A 7 -17.02 5.88 -15.98
CA ALA A 7 -16.98 5.26 -17.29
C ALA A 7 -16.12 3.98 -17.24
N LEU A 8 -16.74 2.82 -17.50
CA LEU A 8 -16.09 1.53 -17.64
C LEU A 8 -15.68 1.30 -19.10
N LEU A 9 -14.36 1.18 -19.32
CA LEU A 9 -13.73 0.99 -20.62
C LEU A 9 -12.89 -0.29 -20.58
N ILE A 10 -13.31 -1.30 -21.35
CA ILE A 10 -12.71 -2.64 -21.32
C ILE A 10 -11.97 -2.90 -22.64
N ASP A 11 -10.73 -3.32 -22.53
CA ASP A 11 -9.93 -3.83 -23.65
C ASP A 11 -10.19 -5.34 -23.82
N ALA A 12 -10.99 -5.70 -24.83
CA ALA A 12 -11.39 -7.09 -25.08
C ALA A 12 -10.25 -7.96 -25.61
N ASP A 13 -9.21 -7.35 -26.18
CA ASP A 13 -8.07 -8.06 -26.76
C ASP A 13 -7.10 -8.51 -25.66
N ASN A 14 -7.09 -7.80 -24.52
CA ASN A 14 -6.20 -8.08 -23.40
C ASN A 14 -6.86 -8.84 -22.23
N ILE A 15 -8.18 -8.72 -22.07
CA ILE A 15 -8.93 -9.25 -20.93
C ILE A 15 -9.88 -10.38 -21.34
N SER A 16 -10.02 -11.38 -20.47
CA SER A 16 -10.95 -12.49 -20.68
C SER A 16 -12.37 -12.15 -20.24
N ALA A 17 -13.37 -12.57 -21.04
CA ALA A 17 -14.79 -12.41 -20.75
C ALA A 17 -15.22 -12.93 -19.36
N LYS A 18 -14.50 -13.92 -18.80
CA LYS A 18 -14.80 -14.50 -17.48
C LYS A 18 -14.80 -13.48 -16.33
N TYR A 19 -14.09 -12.36 -16.48
CA TYR A 19 -13.95 -11.35 -15.42
C TYR A 19 -15.06 -10.30 -15.40
N ILE A 20 -15.99 -10.30 -16.36
CA ILE A 20 -16.94 -9.19 -16.51
C ILE A 20 -17.84 -8.99 -15.28
N GLY A 21 -18.34 -10.09 -14.69
CA GLY A 21 -19.14 -10.04 -13.48
C GLY A 21 -18.36 -9.44 -12.33
N ASP A 22 -17.15 -9.96 -12.10
CA ASP A 22 -16.23 -9.50 -11.07
C ASP A 22 -15.85 -8.01 -11.22
N ILE A 23 -15.59 -7.56 -12.45
CA ILE A 23 -15.27 -6.16 -12.77
C ILE A 23 -16.44 -5.24 -12.39
N LEU A 24 -17.66 -5.63 -12.77
CA LEU A 24 -18.86 -4.85 -12.51
C LEU A 24 -19.19 -4.81 -11.02
N GLU A 25 -19.03 -5.93 -10.32
CA GLU A 25 -19.21 -6.02 -8.88
C GLU A 25 -18.20 -5.13 -8.14
N GLU A 26 -16.90 -5.25 -8.44
CA GLU A 26 -15.87 -4.42 -7.83
C GLU A 26 -16.10 -2.94 -8.13
N LEU A 27 -16.41 -2.56 -9.38
CA LEU A 27 -16.66 -1.17 -9.75
C LEU A 27 -17.87 -0.57 -9.02
N SER A 28 -18.89 -1.38 -8.72
CA SER A 28 -20.10 -0.93 -7.99
C SER A 28 -19.80 -0.41 -6.58
N THR A 29 -18.67 -0.82 -5.99
CA THR A 29 -18.23 -0.34 -4.66
C THR A 29 -17.72 1.11 -4.68
N TYR A 30 -17.36 1.64 -5.86
CA TYR A 30 -16.82 2.99 -6.04
C TYR A 30 -17.88 3.99 -6.49
N GLY A 31 -18.86 3.56 -7.28
CA GLY A 31 -19.89 4.45 -7.79
C GLY A 31 -20.79 3.82 -8.86
N ILE A 32 -21.63 4.66 -9.46
CA ILE A 32 -22.55 4.29 -10.53
C ILE A 32 -21.78 4.20 -11.85
N THR A 33 -21.90 3.08 -12.55
CA THR A 33 -21.30 2.92 -13.89
C THR A 33 -22.23 3.50 -14.98
N THR A 34 -21.91 4.70 -15.46
CA THR A 34 -22.72 5.43 -16.47
C THR A 34 -22.43 4.97 -17.88
N TYR A 35 -21.14 4.76 -18.21
CA TYR A 35 -20.72 4.21 -19.49
C TYR A 35 -20.20 2.80 -19.28
N LYS A 36 -20.64 1.84 -20.10
CA LYS A 36 -20.12 0.47 -20.13
C LYS A 36 -19.75 0.14 -21.56
N ARG A 37 -18.47 0.30 -21.90
CA ARG A 37 -17.97 0.10 -23.26
C ARG A 37 -16.84 -0.91 -23.25
N ILE A 38 -16.86 -1.75 -24.27
CA ILE A 38 -15.81 -2.72 -24.52
C ILE A 38 -15.32 -2.56 -25.96
N TYR A 39 -14.00 -2.61 -26.16
CA TYR A 39 -13.36 -2.29 -27.42
C TYR A 39 -12.65 -3.54 -27.95
N GLY A 40 -12.86 -3.83 -29.23
CA GLY A 40 -12.18 -4.95 -29.89
C GLY A 40 -12.68 -5.15 -31.31
N ASP A 41 -12.07 -6.13 -31.98
CA ASP A 41 -12.53 -6.59 -33.28
C ASP A 41 -13.56 -7.73 -33.13
N TRP A 42 -14.85 -7.40 -33.17
CA TRP A 42 -15.95 -8.36 -32.99
C TRP A 42 -16.12 -9.33 -34.18
N THR A 43 -15.34 -9.17 -35.24
CA THR A 43 -15.25 -10.17 -36.32
C THR A 43 -14.28 -11.30 -36.01
N SER A 44 -13.44 -11.14 -34.97
CA SER A 44 -12.50 -12.15 -34.50
C SER A 44 -13.21 -13.33 -33.83
N THR A 45 -12.68 -14.54 -34.03
CA THR A 45 -13.19 -15.75 -33.36
C THR A 45 -13.06 -15.66 -31.83
N GLN A 46 -12.09 -14.91 -31.32
CA GLN A 46 -11.87 -14.68 -29.89
C GLN A 46 -13.03 -13.90 -29.25
N ALA A 47 -13.66 -13.00 -30.01
CA ALA A 47 -14.78 -12.17 -29.57
C ALA A 47 -16.08 -12.96 -29.36
N THR A 48 -16.17 -14.20 -29.86
CA THR A 48 -17.35 -15.06 -29.70
C THR A 48 -17.70 -15.31 -28.23
N LYS A 49 -16.68 -15.41 -27.35
CA LYS A 49 -16.86 -15.65 -25.91
C LYS A 49 -17.51 -14.47 -25.19
N TRP A 50 -17.36 -13.26 -25.71
CA TRP A 50 -17.95 -12.06 -25.14
C TRP A 50 -19.42 -11.91 -25.49
N LYS A 51 -19.90 -12.48 -26.60
CA LYS A 51 -21.26 -12.21 -27.12
C LYS A 51 -22.38 -12.44 -26.09
N GLY A 52 -22.34 -13.53 -25.33
CA GLY A 52 -23.33 -13.81 -24.28
C GLY A 52 -23.22 -12.83 -23.13
N GLU A 53 -22.02 -12.70 -22.59
CA GLU A 53 -21.69 -11.83 -21.47
C GLU A 53 -22.07 -10.36 -21.68
N LEU A 54 -21.84 -9.82 -22.89
CA LEU A 54 -22.14 -8.42 -23.20
C LEU A 54 -23.64 -8.12 -23.17
N LEU A 55 -24.47 -9.06 -23.65
CA LEU A 55 -25.92 -8.91 -23.66
C LEU A 55 -26.50 -8.98 -22.25
N GLU A 56 -26.01 -9.91 -21.43
CA GLU A 56 -26.47 -10.08 -20.05
C GLU A 56 -26.10 -8.89 -19.16
N ASN A 57 -24.93 -8.28 -19.40
CA ASN A 57 -24.39 -7.21 -18.54
C ASN A 57 -24.64 -5.79 -19.08
N SER A 58 -25.37 -5.64 -20.19
CA SER A 58 -25.63 -4.36 -20.87
C SER A 58 -24.36 -3.57 -21.19
N VAL A 59 -23.34 -4.27 -21.68
CA VAL A 59 -22.06 -3.66 -22.09
C VAL A 59 -22.08 -3.42 -23.59
N ILE A 60 -21.76 -2.20 -24.00
CA ILE A 60 -21.84 -1.77 -25.39
C ILE A 60 -20.53 -2.14 -26.13
N PRO A 61 -20.57 -3.02 -27.13
CA PRO A 61 -19.42 -3.30 -27.97
C PRO A 61 -19.11 -2.14 -28.91
N VAL A 62 -17.87 -1.68 -28.92
CA VAL A 62 -17.32 -0.72 -29.87
C VAL A 62 -16.43 -1.50 -30.85
N GLN A 63 -16.84 -1.56 -32.12
CA GLN A 63 -16.11 -2.27 -33.16
C GLN A 63 -14.92 -1.43 -33.64
N GLN A 64 -13.75 -2.06 -33.69
CA GLN A 64 -12.60 -1.54 -34.41
C GLN A 64 -11.95 -2.66 -35.24
N PHE A 65 -11.89 -2.48 -36.56
CA PHE A 65 -11.24 -3.46 -37.43
C PHE A 65 -9.72 -3.43 -37.27
N SER A 66 -9.12 -4.61 -37.16
CA SER A 66 -7.68 -4.79 -37.21
C SER A 66 -7.17 -4.76 -38.65
N ASN A 67 -6.75 -3.58 -39.13
CA ASN A 67 -6.19 -3.45 -40.50
C ASN A 67 -4.86 -4.21 -40.69
N THR A 68 -4.15 -4.52 -39.60
CA THR A 68 -2.92 -5.32 -39.56
C THR A 68 -2.81 -5.95 -38.18
N VAL A 69 -2.46 -7.25 -38.12
CA VAL A 69 -2.31 -7.99 -36.86
C VAL A 69 -1.23 -7.35 -35.98
N GLY A 70 -1.55 -7.09 -34.71
CA GLY A 70 -0.62 -6.56 -33.71
C GLY A 70 -0.42 -5.04 -33.73
N LYS A 71 -1.37 -4.25 -34.25
CA LYS A 71 -1.37 -2.79 -34.10
C LYS A 71 -2.45 -2.32 -33.13
N ASN A 72 -2.14 -1.23 -32.43
CA ASN A 72 -2.91 -0.58 -31.35
C ASN A 72 -4.17 0.16 -31.84
N ALA A 73 -4.90 -0.39 -32.82
CA ALA A 73 -6.10 0.26 -33.37
C ALA A 73 -7.24 0.26 -32.33
N THR A 74 -7.45 -0.87 -31.65
CA THR A 74 -8.38 -0.98 -30.53
C THR A 74 -8.04 0.02 -29.44
N ASP A 75 -6.77 0.08 -29.01
CA ASP A 75 -6.31 0.98 -27.96
C ASP A 75 -6.52 2.45 -28.32
N SER A 76 -6.20 2.82 -29.57
CA SER A 76 -6.42 4.18 -30.07
C SER A 76 -7.89 4.57 -30.02
N THR A 77 -8.79 3.64 -30.34
CA THR A 77 -10.24 3.85 -30.29
C THR A 77 -10.71 4.05 -28.85
N LEU A 78 -10.24 3.21 -27.93
CA LEU A 78 -10.52 3.34 -26.49
C LEU A 78 -10.03 4.68 -25.96
N ILE A 79 -8.80 5.08 -26.28
CA ILE A 79 -8.20 6.34 -25.85
C ILE A 79 -9.00 7.55 -26.36
N ILE A 80 -9.36 7.56 -27.65
CA ILE A 80 -10.17 8.65 -28.23
C ILE A 80 -11.50 8.76 -27.49
N ASP A 81 -12.18 7.65 -27.32
CA ASP A 81 -13.50 7.64 -26.70
C ASP A 81 -13.45 8.00 -25.20
N ALA A 82 -12.39 7.60 -24.50
CA ALA A 82 -12.13 8.05 -23.13
C ALA A 82 -11.97 9.56 -23.03
N MET A 83 -11.27 10.18 -23.98
CA MET A 83 -11.10 11.63 -24.04
C MET A 83 -12.40 12.34 -24.39
N ASP A 84 -13.19 11.79 -25.31
CA ASP A 84 -14.51 12.35 -25.65
C ASP A 84 -15.45 12.31 -24.43
N ILE A 85 -15.49 11.19 -23.70
CA ILE A 85 -16.24 11.08 -22.44
C ILE A 85 -15.74 12.11 -21.43
N LEU A 86 -14.42 12.27 -21.25
CA LEU A 86 -13.84 13.24 -20.33
C LEU A 86 -14.37 14.66 -20.59
N TYR A 87 -14.39 15.08 -21.86
CA TYR A 87 -14.83 16.42 -22.23
C TYR A 87 -16.35 16.63 -22.19
N THR A 88 -17.15 15.57 -22.00
CA THR A 88 -18.59 15.72 -21.75
C THR A 88 -18.89 16.28 -20.36
N GLY A 89 -17.97 16.09 -19.39
CA GLY A 89 -18.16 16.53 -18.00
C GLY A 89 -19.21 15.75 -17.20
N ASN A 90 -19.60 14.55 -17.66
CA ASN A 90 -20.67 13.75 -17.04
C ASN A 90 -20.17 12.60 -16.14
N VAL A 91 -18.86 12.52 -15.89
CA VAL A 91 -18.26 11.47 -15.07
C VAL A 91 -17.27 12.05 -14.06
N ASP A 92 -17.15 11.40 -12.92
CA ASP A 92 -16.20 11.70 -11.85
C ASP A 92 -14.94 10.84 -11.95
N GLY A 93 -15.01 9.75 -12.73
CA GLY A 93 -13.90 8.82 -12.86
C GLY A 93 -14.02 7.84 -14.03
N PHE A 94 -12.94 7.10 -14.22
CA PHE A 94 -12.77 6.11 -15.28
C PHE A 94 -12.29 4.80 -14.67
N CYS A 95 -12.87 3.70 -15.13
CA CYS A 95 -12.37 2.35 -14.91
C CYS A 95 -11.78 1.84 -16.22
N ILE A 96 -10.45 1.68 -16.27
CA ILE A 96 -9.74 1.15 -17.43
C ILE A 96 -9.37 -0.30 -17.13
N VAL A 97 -9.93 -1.23 -17.91
CA VAL A 97 -9.67 -2.66 -17.73
C VAL A 97 -8.76 -3.15 -18.85
N SER A 98 -7.46 -3.27 -18.55
CA SER A 98 -6.42 -3.83 -19.43
C SER A 98 -5.18 -4.21 -18.62
N SER A 99 -4.37 -5.14 -19.14
CA SER A 99 -3.02 -5.43 -18.64
C SER A 99 -1.93 -4.84 -19.54
N ASP A 100 -2.28 -4.00 -20.53
CA ASP A 100 -1.32 -3.31 -21.41
C ASP A 100 -0.77 -2.03 -20.77
N SER A 101 0.56 -1.84 -20.86
CA SER A 101 1.22 -0.61 -20.43
C SER A 101 0.93 0.61 -21.29
N ASP A 102 0.43 0.45 -22.51
CA ASP A 102 0.20 1.58 -23.42
C ASP A 102 -0.90 2.55 -22.91
N PHE A 103 -1.78 2.08 -22.02
CA PHE A 103 -2.77 2.92 -21.32
C PHE A 103 -2.18 3.78 -20.18
N THR A 104 -0.88 3.67 -19.86
CA THR A 104 -0.21 4.47 -18.82
C THR A 104 -0.42 5.98 -19.03
N ARG A 105 -0.28 6.46 -20.28
CA ARG A 105 -0.45 7.90 -20.57
C ARG A 105 -1.90 8.35 -20.49
N LEU A 106 -2.85 7.50 -20.87
CA LEU A 106 -4.28 7.77 -20.69
C LEU A 106 -4.60 7.93 -19.20
N ALA A 107 -4.19 6.97 -18.36
CA ALA A 107 -4.44 7.02 -16.91
C ALA A 107 -3.87 8.29 -16.27
N SER A 108 -2.61 8.65 -16.57
CA SER A 108 -2.01 9.89 -16.07
C SER A 108 -2.78 11.13 -16.53
N ARG A 109 -3.13 11.20 -17.82
CA ARG A 109 -3.84 12.36 -18.39
C ARG A 109 -5.23 12.55 -17.79
N LEU A 110 -5.95 11.47 -17.49
CA LEU A 110 -7.25 11.52 -16.82
C LEU A 110 -7.11 12.03 -15.38
N ARG A 111 -6.10 11.57 -14.64
CA ARG A 111 -5.80 12.07 -13.27
C ARG A 111 -5.37 13.53 -13.25
N GLU A 112 -4.57 13.96 -14.23
CA GLU A 112 -4.21 15.38 -14.40
C GLU A 112 -5.46 16.25 -14.60
N SER A 113 -6.52 15.69 -15.16
CA SER A 113 -7.84 16.32 -15.30
C SER A 113 -8.70 16.25 -14.04
N GLY A 114 -8.19 15.71 -12.93
CA GLY A 114 -8.90 15.58 -11.66
C GLY A 114 -9.84 14.37 -11.57
N MET A 115 -9.78 13.45 -12.54
CA MET A 115 -10.61 12.24 -12.53
C MET A 115 -10.03 11.17 -11.61
N GLU A 116 -10.92 10.44 -10.94
CA GLU A 116 -10.52 9.19 -10.27
C GLU A 116 -10.32 8.09 -11.33
N VAL A 117 -9.15 7.47 -11.33
CA VAL A 117 -8.82 6.41 -12.30
C VAL A 117 -8.61 5.09 -11.58
N ILE A 118 -9.51 4.15 -11.82
CA ILE A 118 -9.44 2.78 -11.35
C ILE A 118 -8.86 1.93 -12.49
N GLY A 119 -7.66 1.41 -12.31
CA GLY A 119 -7.10 0.40 -13.22
C GLY A 119 -7.53 -0.99 -12.77
N MET A 120 -7.93 -1.85 -13.69
CA MET A 120 -8.14 -3.26 -13.42
C MET A 120 -7.39 -4.10 -14.44
N GLY A 121 -6.63 -5.09 -13.98
CA GLY A 121 -5.86 -5.94 -14.88
C GLY A 121 -5.34 -7.19 -14.19
N GLU A 122 -4.71 -8.07 -14.95
CA GLU A 122 -4.16 -9.31 -14.41
C GLU A 122 -2.83 -9.05 -13.68
N GLU A 123 -2.30 -10.06 -13.00
CA GLU A 123 -1.01 -9.98 -12.30
C GLU A 123 0.15 -9.63 -13.24
N LYS A 124 0.06 -9.96 -14.52
CA LYS A 124 1.09 -9.64 -15.52
C LYS A 124 1.23 -8.14 -15.83
N THR A 125 0.25 -7.32 -15.41
CA THR A 125 0.19 -5.90 -15.77
C THR A 125 1.48 -5.14 -15.36
N PRO A 126 2.09 -4.33 -16.22
CA PRO A 126 3.29 -3.60 -15.83
C PRO A 126 3.04 -2.60 -14.70
N ARG A 127 3.97 -2.50 -13.74
CA ARG A 127 3.86 -1.57 -12.60
C ARG A 127 3.69 -0.11 -13.04
N SER A 128 4.24 0.28 -14.19
CA SER A 128 4.08 1.61 -14.78
C SER A 128 2.61 2.02 -14.95
N PHE A 129 1.76 1.10 -15.43
CA PHE A 129 0.34 1.38 -15.59
C PHE A 129 -0.38 1.40 -14.23
N ARG A 130 -0.05 0.47 -13.33
CA ARG A 130 -0.69 0.40 -12.01
C ARG A 130 -0.51 1.70 -11.21
N VAL A 131 0.71 2.23 -11.14
CA VAL A 131 1.02 3.46 -10.39
C VAL A 131 0.54 4.74 -11.10
N ALA A 132 0.25 4.66 -12.41
CA ALA A 132 -0.39 5.74 -13.14
C ALA A 132 -1.87 5.90 -12.77
N CYS A 133 -2.51 4.87 -12.19
CA CYS A 133 -3.89 4.94 -11.73
C CYS A 133 -4.01 5.62 -10.35
N THR A 134 -5.24 5.95 -9.94
CA THR A 134 -5.55 6.35 -8.55
C THR A 134 -5.60 5.12 -7.64
N ARG A 135 -6.13 4.03 -8.16
CA ARG A 135 -6.12 2.70 -7.57
C ARG A 135 -5.97 1.66 -8.66
N PHE A 136 -5.33 0.55 -8.37
CA PHE A 136 -5.23 -0.59 -9.26
C PHE A 136 -5.73 -1.87 -8.57
N VAL A 137 -6.62 -2.60 -9.22
CA VAL A 137 -7.20 -3.87 -8.73
C VAL A 137 -6.71 -5.02 -9.60
N ASN A 138 -6.22 -6.09 -8.96
CA ASN A 138 -5.86 -7.31 -9.66
C ASN A 138 -7.11 -8.19 -9.87
N LEU A 139 -7.44 -8.49 -11.12
CA LEU A 139 -8.60 -9.30 -11.49
C LEU A 139 -8.53 -10.72 -10.91
N GLU A 140 -7.34 -11.28 -10.70
CA GLU A 140 -7.17 -12.61 -10.11
C GLU A 140 -7.56 -12.68 -8.62
N ASN A 141 -7.68 -11.52 -7.96
CA ASN A 141 -8.15 -11.43 -6.58
C ASN A 141 -9.68 -11.36 -6.48
N LEU A 142 -10.36 -11.11 -7.59
CA LEU A 142 -11.82 -11.08 -7.67
C LEU A 142 -12.28 -12.53 -7.89
N GLY A 143 -12.98 -13.11 -6.90
CA GLY A 143 -13.51 -14.48 -6.97
C GLY A 143 -12.92 -15.50 -5.98
N ASN A 144 -11.87 -15.17 -5.22
CA ASN A 144 -11.32 -16.05 -4.16
C ASN A 144 -11.30 -15.34 -2.80
N GLN A 145 -12.46 -15.25 -2.13
CA GLN A 145 -12.56 -14.59 -0.81
C GLN A 145 -12.37 -15.54 0.39
N ASP A 146 -12.25 -16.85 0.19
CA ASP A 146 -12.42 -17.83 1.29
C ASP A 146 -11.14 -18.54 1.77
N GLU A 147 -9.94 -18.22 1.28
CA GLU A 147 -8.70 -18.82 1.80
C GLU A 147 -7.64 -17.76 2.12
N ASP A 148 -7.54 -17.34 3.39
CA ASP A 148 -6.38 -16.60 3.92
C ASP A 148 -5.14 -17.51 3.83
N LYS A 149 -4.45 -17.54 2.68
CA LYS A 149 -3.17 -18.23 2.51
C LYS A 149 -2.04 -17.29 2.93
N ALA A 150 -1.78 -17.24 4.24
CA ALA A 150 -0.54 -16.69 4.76
C ALA A 150 0.65 -17.47 4.16
N GLY A 151 1.46 -16.83 3.31
CA GLY A 151 2.74 -17.40 2.85
C GLY A 151 3.02 -17.44 1.35
N LYS A 152 2.29 -16.73 0.49
CA LYS A 152 2.80 -16.46 -0.88
C LYS A 152 3.81 -15.30 -0.83
N ASP A 153 5.06 -15.62 -0.56
CA ASP A 153 6.17 -14.73 -0.85
C ASP A 153 6.55 -14.80 -2.33
N SER A 154 7.01 -13.66 -2.86
CA SER A 154 7.54 -13.41 -4.20
C SER A 154 6.57 -13.47 -5.39
N LYS A 155 6.04 -12.30 -5.76
CA LYS A 155 5.71 -11.97 -7.15
C LYS A 155 6.39 -10.65 -7.52
N ASP A 156 7.07 -10.64 -8.67
CA ASP A 156 8.03 -9.60 -9.12
C ASP A 156 7.42 -8.18 -9.27
N ASN A 157 6.09 -8.09 -9.32
CA ASN A 157 5.34 -6.85 -9.56
C ASN A 157 4.67 -6.23 -8.31
N THR A 158 4.78 -6.86 -7.14
CA THR A 158 4.11 -6.41 -5.91
C THR A 158 5.09 -5.72 -4.96
N ILE A 159 4.66 -4.62 -4.34
CA ILE A 159 5.45 -3.91 -3.32
C ILE A 159 5.75 -4.84 -2.14
N SER A 160 6.98 -4.82 -1.61
CA SER A 160 7.34 -5.70 -0.48
C SER A 160 6.57 -5.33 0.80
N ARG A 161 6.31 -6.35 1.65
CA ARG A 161 5.65 -6.16 2.95
C ARG A 161 6.39 -5.13 3.82
N GLU A 162 7.72 -5.17 3.79
CA GLU A 162 8.57 -4.27 4.56
C GLU A 162 8.37 -2.79 4.19
N VAL A 163 8.25 -2.48 2.89
CA VAL A 163 7.95 -1.11 2.44
C VAL A 163 6.60 -0.65 2.97
N ILE A 164 5.57 -1.51 2.92
CA ILE A 164 4.23 -1.19 3.45
C ILE A 164 4.27 -0.99 4.96
N TYR A 165 4.91 -1.88 5.72
CA TYR A 165 5.02 -1.76 7.18
C TYR A 165 5.79 -0.50 7.61
N ASN A 166 6.84 -0.12 6.87
CA ASN A 166 7.55 1.14 7.09
C ASN A 166 6.65 2.36 6.79
N ALA A 167 5.86 2.31 5.72
CA ALA A 167 4.88 3.36 5.42
C ALA A 167 3.83 3.49 6.52
N ILE A 168 3.27 2.38 7.03
CA ILE A 168 2.34 2.38 8.17
C ILE A 168 2.97 3.01 9.40
N THR A 169 4.22 2.65 9.70
CA THR A 169 4.99 3.22 10.82
C THR A 169 5.13 4.74 10.69
N ASN A 170 5.48 5.24 9.49
CA ASN A 170 5.57 6.67 9.24
C ASN A 170 4.22 7.38 9.37
N ILE A 171 3.14 6.78 8.84
CA ILE A 171 1.78 7.32 8.95
C ILE A 171 1.37 7.47 10.43
N ILE A 172 1.70 6.50 11.28
CA ILE A 172 1.42 6.57 12.72
C ILE A 172 2.24 7.67 13.40
N ASN A 173 3.53 7.77 13.07
CA ASN A 173 4.45 8.74 13.69
C ASN A 173 4.18 10.20 13.28
N GLU A 174 3.70 10.44 12.06
CA GLU A 174 3.36 11.78 11.57
C GLU A 174 2.08 12.35 12.20
N ASN A 175 1.23 11.50 12.78
CA ASN A 175 -0.03 11.97 13.36
C ASN A 175 0.26 12.91 14.55
N GLU A 176 -0.35 14.10 14.53
CA GLU A 176 -0.07 15.23 15.43
C GLU A 176 -0.18 14.89 16.94
N ASN A 177 -0.79 13.74 17.25
CA ASN A 177 -1.00 13.24 18.60
C ASN A 177 0.21 12.53 19.26
N LYS A 178 1.44 12.65 18.74
CA LYS A 178 2.68 12.21 19.41
C LYS A 178 2.61 10.75 19.94
N GLY A 179 2.31 9.79 19.05
CA GLY A 179 2.31 8.36 19.39
C GLY A 179 0.98 7.80 19.93
N LYS A 180 -0.14 8.50 19.75
CA LYS A 180 -1.48 7.91 19.97
C LYS A 180 -1.98 7.17 18.73
N SER A 181 -2.95 6.29 18.95
CA SER A 181 -3.53 5.44 17.91
C SER A 181 -4.16 6.24 16.76
N VAL A 182 -4.07 5.67 15.55
CA VAL A 182 -4.62 6.20 14.31
C VAL A 182 -5.76 5.30 13.86
N GLU A 183 -6.78 5.81 13.20
CA GLU A 183 -7.80 4.95 12.60
C GLU A 183 -7.22 4.11 11.46
N LEU A 184 -7.44 2.79 11.50
CA LEU A 184 -6.91 1.86 10.49
C LEU A 184 -7.46 2.20 9.09
N ALA A 185 -8.70 2.69 9.00
CA ALA A 185 -9.28 3.14 7.75
C ALA A 185 -8.52 4.33 7.14
N SER A 186 -8.10 5.30 7.97
CA SER A 186 -7.26 6.42 7.54
C SER A 186 -5.90 5.94 7.04
N VAL A 187 -5.29 4.97 7.73
CA VAL A 187 -4.04 4.34 7.28
C VAL A 187 -4.24 3.66 5.93
N GLY A 188 -5.29 2.86 5.76
CA GLY A 188 -5.61 2.21 4.49
C GLY A 188 -5.76 3.19 3.33
N ASN A 189 -6.51 4.28 3.54
CA ASN A 189 -6.67 5.33 2.52
C ASN A 189 -5.35 6.01 2.16
N ARG A 190 -4.49 6.31 3.15
CA ARG A 190 -3.16 6.87 2.90
C ARG A 190 -2.27 5.91 2.13
N LEU A 191 -2.31 4.61 2.45
CA LEU A 191 -1.55 3.58 1.74
C LEU A 191 -1.95 3.50 0.26
N VAL A 192 -3.25 3.46 -0.04
CA VAL A 192 -3.73 3.44 -1.43
C VAL A 192 -3.32 4.71 -2.18
N ASN A 193 -3.35 5.88 -1.53
CA ASN A 193 -2.91 7.13 -2.15
C ASN A 193 -1.39 7.16 -2.42
N MET A 194 -0.58 6.55 -1.56
CA MET A 194 0.87 6.45 -1.73
C MET A 194 1.26 5.36 -2.72
N TYR A 195 0.49 4.27 -2.76
CA TYR A 195 0.75 3.05 -3.51
C TYR A 195 -0.56 2.60 -4.18
N PRO A 196 -0.89 3.09 -5.38
CA PRO A 196 -2.12 2.73 -6.08
C PRO A 196 -2.28 1.22 -6.31
N ASP A 197 -1.18 0.49 -6.42
CA ASP A 197 -1.08 -0.96 -6.58
C ASP A 197 -1.14 -1.76 -5.26
N PHE A 198 -1.34 -1.09 -4.12
CA PHE A 198 -1.50 -1.74 -2.83
C PHE A 198 -2.92 -2.32 -2.66
N ASP A 199 -2.97 -3.64 -2.49
CA ASP A 199 -4.17 -4.40 -2.11
C ASP A 199 -3.73 -5.55 -1.19
N VAL A 200 -4.38 -5.70 -0.04
CA VAL A 200 -4.04 -6.73 0.96
C VAL A 200 -4.26 -8.15 0.44
N ARG A 201 -5.15 -8.31 -0.55
CA ARG A 201 -5.41 -9.58 -1.25
C ARG A 201 -4.17 -10.06 -2.00
N ASN A 202 -3.33 -9.15 -2.51
CA ASN A 202 -2.05 -9.50 -3.15
C ASN A 202 -1.08 -10.19 -2.18
N TYR A 203 -1.25 -10.00 -0.87
CA TYR A 203 -0.43 -10.59 0.18
C TYR A 203 -1.07 -11.82 0.83
N GLY A 204 -2.25 -12.23 0.36
CA GLY A 204 -3.00 -13.38 0.90
C GLY A 204 -3.92 -13.05 2.06
N TYR A 205 -4.30 -11.79 2.25
CA TYR A 205 -5.20 -11.37 3.33
C TYR A 205 -6.51 -10.80 2.78
N SER A 206 -7.61 -11.20 3.40
CA SER A 206 -8.95 -10.63 3.15
C SER A 206 -9.15 -9.22 3.72
N LEU A 207 -8.42 -8.86 4.78
CA LEU A 207 -8.60 -7.62 5.53
C LEU A 207 -7.25 -6.98 5.89
N LEU A 208 -7.21 -5.64 5.86
CA LEU A 208 -6.04 -4.86 6.30
C LEU A 208 -5.71 -5.12 7.78
N SER A 209 -6.70 -5.34 8.63
CA SER A 209 -6.46 -5.68 10.04
C SER A 209 -5.64 -6.96 10.18
N LYS A 210 -5.97 -8.02 9.43
CA LYS A 210 -5.25 -9.30 9.45
C LYS A 210 -3.82 -9.16 8.92
N PHE A 211 -3.65 -8.42 7.81
CA PHE A 211 -2.32 -8.12 7.24
C PHE A 211 -1.41 -7.40 8.24
N VAL A 212 -1.97 -6.44 8.98
CA VAL A 212 -1.24 -5.66 9.99
C VAL A 212 -0.95 -6.47 11.25
N GLU A 213 -1.88 -7.30 11.72
CA GLU A 213 -1.70 -8.17 12.89
C GLU A 213 -0.56 -9.17 12.70
N ASP A 214 -0.48 -9.78 11.51
CA ASP A 214 0.56 -10.76 11.17
C ASP A 214 1.98 -10.17 11.17
N ALA A 215 2.11 -8.85 11.01
CA ALA A 215 3.40 -8.18 11.10
C ALA A 215 4.03 -8.28 12.50
N GLY A 216 3.22 -8.42 13.55
CA GLY A 216 3.69 -8.42 14.95
C GLY A 216 4.25 -7.09 15.47
N LEU A 217 4.30 -6.06 14.62
CA LEU A 217 4.82 -4.71 14.91
C LEU A 217 3.75 -3.74 15.46
N PHE A 218 2.48 -4.07 15.22
CA PHE A 218 1.34 -3.18 15.48
C PHE A 218 0.36 -3.82 16.46
N LEU A 219 -0.33 -2.97 17.21
CA LEU A 219 -1.46 -3.37 18.04
C LEU A 219 -2.73 -2.73 17.49
N LEU A 220 -3.80 -3.52 17.44
CA LEU A 220 -5.13 -3.09 17.01
C LEU A 220 -6.07 -3.01 18.21
N GLU A 221 -6.76 -1.87 18.34
CA GLU A 221 -7.85 -1.69 19.29
C GLU A 221 -9.16 -1.45 18.54
N LYS A 222 -10.13 -2.35 18.73
CA LYS A 222 -11.49 -2.18 18.22
C LYS A 222 -12.35 -1.49 19.27
N ARG A 223 -12.86 -0.30 18.96
CA ARG A 223 -13.85 0.41 19.78
C ARG A 223 -15.09 0.67 18.94
N GLN A 224 -16.21 0.06 19.33
CA GLN A 224 -17.45 0.06 18.54
C GLN A 224 -17.20 -0.44 17.11
N ASN A 225 -17.34 0.44 16.12
CA ASN A 225 -17.15 0.13 14.69
C ASN A 225 -15.85 0.71 14.11
N VAL A 226 -14.98 1.28 14.96
CA VAL A 226 -13.71 1.87 14.54
C VAL A 226 -12.56 1.00 15.04
N ILE A 227 -11.68 0.61 14.12
CA ILE A 227 -10.42 -0.05 14.45
C ILE A 227 -9.33 1.01 14.46
N THR A 228 -8.60 1.10 15.57
CA THR A 228 -7.44 1.96 15.68
C THR A 228 -6.17 1.13 15.76
N ILE A 229 -5.09 1.63 15.16
CA ILE A 229 -3.77 1.01 15.09
C ILE A 229 -2.76 1.90 15.83
N TYR A 230 -1.87 1.29 16.58
CA TYR A 230 -0.70 1.96 17.16
C TYR A 230 0.51 1.05 17.07
N LEU A 231 1.70 1.65 17.10
CA LEU A 231 2.94 0.88 17.20
C LEU A 231 2.91 0.11 18.52
N LYS A 232 3.28 -1.17 18.46
CA LYS A 232 3.41 -1.99 19.66
C LYS A 232 4.41 -1.32 20.58
N ASP A 233 3.88 -0.74 21.66
CA ASP A 233 4.62 0.03 22.64
C ASP A 233 5.65 -0.92 23.24
N ASN A 234 6.91 -0.75 22.83
CA ASN A 234 7.93 -1.71 23.18
C ASN A 234 8.44 -1.40 24.59
N LYS A 235 7.55 -1.17 25.58
CA LYS A 235 7.92 -0.96 26.99
C LYS A 235 8.79 -2.11 27.48
N GLN A 236 8.50 -3.32 27.02
CA GLN A 236 9.33 -4.50 27.24
C GLN A 236 10.74 -4.33 26.64
N SER A 237 10.89 -3.86 25.39
CA SER A 237 12.24 -3.55 24.88
C SER A 237 12.88 -2.32 25.50
N GLN A 238 12.12 -1.31 25.94
CA GLN A 238 12.67 -0.14 26.62
C GLN A 238 13.31 -0.55 27.94
N GLU A 239 12.65 -1.44 28.68
CA GLU A 239 13.18 -2.01 29.91
C GLU A 239 14.31 -3.00 29.64
N GLU A 240 14.24 -3.83 28.59
CA GLU A 240 15.36 -4.68 28.15
C GLU A 240 16.58 -3.86 27.71
N ILE A 241 16.41 -2.74 27.02
CA ILE A 241 17.48 -1.84 26.60
C ILE A 241 18.08 -1.16 27.83
N ARG A 242 17.26 -0.68 28.77
CA ARG A 242 17.74 -0.15 30.06
C ARG A 242 18.51 -1.21 30.84
N ASN A 243 18.01 -2.44 30.91
CA ASN A 243 18.66 -3.56 31.59
C ASN A 243 19.95 -3.98 30.88
N TYR A 244 19.99 -3.97 29.56
CA TYR A 244 21.20 -4.23 28.78
C TYR A 244 22.28 -3.17 29.03
N VAL A 245 21.90 -1.88 29.09
CA VAL A 245 22.82 -0.81 29.46
C VAL A 245 23.32 -0.99 30.89
N LYS A 246 22.44 -1.29 31.86
CA LYS A 246 22.83 -1.61 33.25
C LYS A 246 23.82 -2.76 33.31
N GLU A 247 23.58 -3.85 32.57
CA GLU A 247 24.47 -5.01 32.51
C GLU A 247 25.86 -4.67 31.95
N ILE A 248 25.94 -3.88 30.88
CA ILE A 248 27.22 -3.45 30.32
C ILE A 248 27.98 -2.59 31.32
N VAL A 249 27.29 -1.62 31.94
CA VAL A 249 27.88 -0.70 32.92
C VAL A 249 28.39 -1.47 34.15
N ARG A 250 27.60 -2.43 34.65
CA ARG A 250 28.00 -3.33 35.76
C ARG A 250 29.23 -4.15 35.41
N LYS A 251 29.28 -4.74 34.22
CA LYS A 251 30.45 -5.52 33.73
C LYS A 251 31.70 -4.68 33.57
N ALA A 252 31.57 -3.39 33.26
CA ALA A 252 32.71 -2.47 33.15
C ALA A 252 33.33 -2.09 34.51
N GLY A 253 32.59 -2.27 35.61
CA GLY A 253 33.06 -2.03 36.98
C GLY A 253 33.59 -0.62 37.22
N LYS A 254 34.54 -0.46 38.15
CA LYS A 254 35.07 0.86 38.58
C LYS A 254 35.73 1.67 37.46
N LYS A 255 36.23 1.03 36.40
CA LYS A 255 36.83 1.70 35.24
C LYS A 255 35.78 2.32 34.31
N GLY A 256 34.51 1.94 34.45
CA GLY A 256 33.41 2.38 33.61
C GLY A 256 33.59 2.10 32.12
N ILE A 257 32.61 2.48 31.31
CA ILE A 257 32.64 2.37 29.84
C ILE A 257 32.53 3.75 29.19
N GLY A 258 33.18 3.96 28.05
CA GLY A 258 33.05 5.21 27.30
C GLY A 258 31.64 5.37 26.72
N ILE A 259 31.11 6.60 26.70
CA ILE A 259 29.74 6.83 26.20
C ILE A 259 29.60 6.47 24.72
N SER A 260 30.60 6.77 23.89
CA SER A 260 30.61 6.39 22.47
C SER A 260 30.64 4.88 22.27
N GLU A 261 31.40 4.16 23.11
CA GLU A 261 31.51 2.71 23.07
C GLU A 261 30.19 2.04 23.50
N LEU A 262 29.61 2.51 24.60
CA LEU A 262 28.30 2.07 25.08
C LEU A 262 27.20 2.34 24.05
N SER A 263 27.23 3.51 23.42
CA SER A 263 26.32 3.88 22.33
C SER A 263 26.42 2.88 21.19
N ASN A 264 27.62 2.60 20.69
CA ASN A 264 27.83 1.65 19.60
C ASN A 264 27.32 0.24 19.95
N LEU A 265 27.54 -0.24 21.17
CA LEU A 265 27.03 -1.54 21.62
C LEU A 265 25.49 -1.60 21.61
N VAL A 266 24.82 -0.51 22.01
CA VAL A 266 23.36 -0.42 21.97
C VAL A 266 22.84 -0.37 20.55
N TYR A 267 23.39 0.49 19.69
CA TYR A 267 22.97 0.60 18.28
C TYR A 267 23.24 -0.69 17.48
N ASN A 268 24.33 -1.40 17.77
CA ASN A 268 24.64 -2.68 17.12
C ASN A 268 23.67 -3.80 17.52
N LYS A 269 23.22 -3.81 18.77
CA LYS A 269 22.28 -4.83 19.26
C LYS A 269 20.82 -4.50 18.94
N TYR A 270 20.49 -3.22 18.92
CA TYR A 270 19.13 -2.71 18.71
C TYR A 270 19.14 -1.73 17.53
N ALA A 271 19.01 -2.24 16.31
CA ALA A 271 19.07 -1.46 15.07
C ALA A 271 18.05 -0.31 15.00
N ASN A 272 16.89 -0.48 15.66
CA ASN A 272 15.80 0.51 15.70
C ASN A 272 15.86 1.42 16.95
N PHE A 273 16.96 1.40 17.71
CA PHE A 273 17.06 2.24 18.89
C PHE A 273 17.10 3.72 18.53
N ASN A 274 16.15 4.50 19.06
CA ASN A 274 16.17 5.95 18.99
C ASN A 274 16.03 6.56 20.40
N VAL A 275 16.98 7.40 20.77
CA VAL A 275 17.06 8.04 22.10
C VAL A 275 15.84 8.93 22.40
N LYS A 276 15.23 9.49 21.35
CA LYS A 276 14.04 10.34 21.48
C LYS A 276 12.82 9.58 21.98
N ASP A 277 12.74 8.27 21.69
CA ASP A 277 11.65 7.39 22.12
C ASP A 277 11.63 7.20 23.64
N PHE A 278 12.77 7.48 24.30
CA PHE A 278 12.93 7.45 25.75
C PHE A 278 12.76 8.83 26.40
N GLY A 279 12.41 9.87 25.63
CA GLY A 279 12.25 11.24 26.12
C GLY A 279 13.57 12.02 26.26
N TYR A 280 14.67 11.56 25.66
CA TYR A 280 15.98 12.20 25.79
C TYR A 280 16.48 12.78 24.45
N SER A 281 17.18 13.90 24.53
CA SER A 281 17.75 14.57 23.34
C SER A 281 19.12 14.02 22.93
N GLN A 282 19.81 13.29 23.82
CA GLN A 282 21.18 12.81 23.65
C GLN A 282 21.37 11.48 24.40
N PHE A 283 22.15 10.55 23.83
CA PHE A 283 22.40 9.23 24.43
C PHE A 283 22.97 9.34 25.85
N SER A 284 23.86 10.30 26.10
CA SER A 284 24.38 10.54 27.45
C SER A 284 23.29 10.90 28.45
N LYS A 285 22.29 11.71 28.07
CA LYS A 285 21.19 12.05 28.97
C LYS A 285 20.31 10.83 29.27
N PHE A 286 20.09 9.98 28.27
CA PHE A 286 19.41 8.70 28.45
C PHE A 286 20.14 7.82 29.48
N VAL A 287 21.45 7.63 29.33
CA VAL A 287 22.27 6.83 30.26
C VAL A 287 22.25 7.42 31.68
N GLN A 288 22.29 8.75 31.82
CA GLN A 288 22.20 9.43 33.12
C GLN A 288 20.83 9.25 33.79
N GLY A 289 19.76 9.10 33.00
CA GLY A 289 18.41 8.83 33.47
C GLY A 289 18.13 7.36 33.82
N ILE A 290 19.16 6.51 33.81
CA ILE A 290 19.08 5.12 34.27
C ILE A 290 19.47 5.07 35.75
N GLU A 291 18.61 4.45 36.56
CA GLU A 291 18.84 4.24 37.98
C GLU A 291 20.16 3.49 38.25
N ASN A 292 20.91 3.90 39.28
CA ASN A 292 22.23 3.37 39.66
C ASN A 292 23.35 3.53 38.63
N VAL A 293 23.19 4.40 37.63
CA VAL A 293 24.26 4.78 36.71
C VAL A 293 24.69 6.22 36.96
N GLU A 294 25.99 6.49 36.95
CA GLU A 294 26.55 7.84 36.95
C GLU A 294 27.47 8.10 35.78
N LEU A 295 27.46 9.35 35.31
CA LEU A 295 28.38 9.85 34.30
C LEU A 295 29.52 10.62 34.97
N TYR A 296 30.74 10.38 34.50
CA TYR A 296 31.93 11.09 34.94
C TYR A 296 32.88 11.34 33.76
N GLN A 297 33.85 12.22 33.95
CA GLN A 297 34.94 12.46 33.00
C GLN A 297 36.22 11.77 33.47
N ASP A 298 36.91 11.08 32.56
CA ASP A 298 38.23 10.53 32.86
C ASP A 298 39.33 11.60 32.76
N LYS A 299 40.58 11.19 33.05
CA LYS A 299 41.76 12.07 33.01
C LYS A 299 42.05 12.68 31.63
N ASN A 300 41.35 12.22 30.58
CA ASN A 300 41.48 12.69 29.20
C ASN A 300 40.19 13.41 28.72
N ASP A 301 39.36 13.92 29.66
CA ASP A 301 38.09 14.60 29.42
C ASP A 301 37.01 13.78 28.69
N ARG A 302 37.16 12.45 28.61
CA ARG A 302 36.19 11.59 27.93
C ARG A 302 35.03 11.27 28.87
N LYS A 303 33.80 11.43 28.39
CA LYS A 303 32.59 11.04 29.12
C LYS A 303 32.48 9.53 29.23
N ARG A 304 32.37 9.04 30.46
CA ARG A 304 32.24 7.61 30.80
C ARG A 304 31.03 7.39 31.70
N ALA A 305 30.51 6.16 31.71
CA ALA A 305 29.44 5.69 32.59
C ALA A 305 29.95 4.57 33.50
N ARG A 306 29.58 4.60 34.78
CA ARG A 306 29.81 3.51 35.74
C ARG A 306 28.61 3.33 36.67
N GLU A 307 28.59 2.23 37.40
CA GLU A 307 27.62 2.00 38.47
C GLU A 307 27.93 2.92 39.66
N LYS A 308 26.89 3.49 40.27
CA LYS A 308 26.99 4.36 41.45
C LYS A 308 27.46 3.60 42.68
#